data_AF-A0A2N2K7G4-F1
#
_entry.id   AF-A0A2N2K7G4-F1
#
_cell.length_a   1.000
_cell.length_b   1.000
_cell.length_c   1.000
_cell.angle_alpha   90.00
_cell.angle_beta   90.00
_cell.angle_gamma   90.00
#
_symmetry.space_group_name_H-M   'P 1'
#
loop_
_entity.id
_entity.type
_entity.pdbx_description
1 polymer ?
#
loop_
_entity_poly.entity_id
_entity_poly.type
_entity_poly.pdbx_seq_one_letter_code
_entity_poly.pdbx_strand_id
1 'polypeptide(L)' 'MIITDTAGVCKICQKKQSVILCDGCDIGLCQDCRKFDLWGYGCGHVDTRVFCPKCFDDITINPYSGKID' A
#
# COMPACT_ATOMS: atom_id res chain seq x y z
N MET A 1 -6.10 -2.69 -5.02
CA MET A 1 -4.90 -2.43 -5.84
C MET A 1 -5.23 -1.75 -7.16
N ILE A 2 -4.80 -0.49 -7.30
CA ILE A 2 -4.90 0.27 -8.56
C ILE A 2 -3.49 0.49 -9.10
N ILE A 3 -3.16 -0.16 -10.22
CA ILE A 3 -1.90 0.05 -10.95
C ILE A 3 -2.12 1.21 -11.92
N THR A 4 -1.19 2.16 -11.93
CA THR A 4 -1.29 3.34 -12.79
C THR A 4 0.09 3.91 -13.07
N ASP A 5 0.30 4.35 -14.31
CA ASP A 5 1.45 5.11 -14.78
C ASP A 5 1.19 6.62 -14.74
N THR A 6 -0.06 7.06 -14.56
CA THR A 6 -0.47 8.47 -14.56
C THR A 6 -0.43 9.14 -13.19
N ALA A 7 -0.15 8.41 -12.11
CA ALA A 7 -0.08 8.95 -10.74
C ALA A 7 1.12 9.88 -10.47
N GLY A 8 1.90 10.23 -11.49
CA GLY A 8 3.05 11.13 -11.39
C GLY A 8 4.18 10.56 -10.53
N VAL A 9 4.95 11.43 -9.88
CA VAL A 9 6.07 11.02 -9.02
C VAL A 9 5.60 10.44 -7.67
N CYS A 10 6.36 9.48 -7.14
CA CYS A 10 6.10 8.82 -5.85
C CYS A 10 5.94 9.83 -4.74
N LYS A 11 4.81 9.75 -4.01
CA LYS A 11 4.51 10.71 -2.94
C LYS A 11 5.35 10.54 -1.67
N ILE A 12 6.06 9.41 -1.54
CA ILE A 12 6.97 9.14 -0.42
C ILE A 12 8.38 9.64 -0.69
N CYS A 13 9.02 9.20 -1.77
CA CYS A 13 10.42 9.55 -2.04
C CYS A 13 10.60 10.74 -3.00
N GLN A 14 9.57 11.12 -3.75
CA GLN A 14 9.59 12.19 -4.77
C GLN A 14 10.67 12.03 -5.86
N LYS A 15 11.24 10.82 -6.03
CA LYS A 15 12.38 10.56 -6.93
C LYS A 15 12.05 9.69 -8.14
N LYS A 16 11.09 8.78 -8.01
CA LYS A 16 10.75 7.76 -9.00
C LYS A 16 9.29 7.89 -9.42
N GLN A 17 8.96 7.41 -10.62
CA GLN A 17 7.57 7.33 -11.09
C GLN A 17 6.74 6.43 -10.17
N SER A 18 5.52 6.88 -9.86
CA SER A 18 4.51 6.06 -9.20
C SER A 18 4.01 4.99 -10.16
N VAL A 19 3.81 3.77 -9.64
CA VAL A 19 3.32 2.63 -10.42
C VAL A 19 2.02 2.06 -9.85
N ILE A 20 1.64 2.49 -8.64
CA ILE A 20 0.52 1.93 -7.89
C ILE A 20 0.01 2.96 -6.87
N LEU A 21 -1.27 2.90 -6.52
CA LEU A 21 -1.84 3.70 -5.45
C LEU A 21 -1.84 2.95 -4.11
N CYS A 22 -1.64 3.67 -3.02
CA CYS A 22 -1.83 3.16 -1.65
C CYS A 22 -3.30 2.81 -1.40
N ASP A 23 -3.62 1.58 -1.03
CA ASP A 23 -4.99 1.14 -0.74
C ASP A 23 -5.58 1.80 0.54
N GLY A 24 -4.78 2.53 1.32
CA GLY A 24 -5.22 3.23 2.54
C GLY A 24 -5.38 4.74 2.42
N CYS A 25 -4.75 5.39 1.44
CA CYS A 25 -4.78 6.86 1.30
C CYS A 25 -4.62 7.38 -0.13
N ASP A 26 -4.69 6.50 -1.12
CA ASP A 26 -4.70 6.79 -2.56
C ASP A 26 -3.49 7.53 -3.14
N ILE A 27 -2.43 7.75 -2.35
CA ILE A 27 -1.21 8.38 -2.86
C ILE A 27 -0.44 7.43 -3.80
N GLY A 28 0.19 7.99 -4.84
CA GLY A 28 1.05 7.25 -5.75
C GLY A 28 2.36 6.79 -5.11
N LEU A 29 2.73 5.52 -5.33
CA LEU A 29 3.92 4.87 -4.78
C LEU A 29 4.80 4.27 -5.90
N CYS A 30 6.11 4.44 -5.78
CA CYS A 30 7.07 3.71 -6.62
C CYS A 30 7.28 2.28 -6.11
N GLN A 31 8.04 1.51 -6.88
CA GLN A 31 8.30 0.09 -6.59
C GLN A 31 9.01 -0.16 -5.25
N ASP A 32 9.83 0.79 -4.77
CA ASP A 32 10.59 0.63 -3.52
C ASP A 32 9.88 1.22 -2.30
N CYS A 33 8.92 2.15 -2.49
CA CYS A 33 8.20 2.77 -1.38
C CYS A 33 6.86 2.09 -1.06
N ARG A 34 6.41 1.16 -1.89
CA ARG A 34 5.22 0.34 -1.62
C ARG A 34 5.58 -0.84 -0.72
N LYS A 35 4.70 -1.16 0.22
CA LYS A 35 4.72 -2.41 0.99
C LYS A 35 3.51 -3.24 0.58
N PHE A 36 3.72 -4.54 0.36
CA PHE A 36 2.63 -5.49 0.09
C PHE A 36 2.20 -6.18 1.38
N ASP A 37 0.92 -6.50 1.48
CA ASP A 37 0.38 -7.35 2.53
C ASP A 37 -0.65 -8.32 1.95
N LEU A 38 -0.94 -9.41 2.67
CA LEU A 38 -1.88 -10.44 2.29
C LEU A 38 -2.99 -10.52 3.32
N TRP A 39 -4.21 -10.16 2.92
CA TRP A 39 -5.37 -10.19 3.80
C TRP A 39 -6.16 -11.47 3.55
N GLY A 40 -5.94 -12.46 4.41
CA GLY A 40 -6.62 -13.75 4.34
C GLY A 40 -8.03 -13.70 4.95
N TYR A 41 -9.02 -14.25 4.25
CA TYR A 41 -10.40 -14.37 4.74
C TYR A 41 -11.07 -15.67 4.27
N GLY A 42 -12.12 -16.08 4.98
CA GLY A 42 -12.90 -17.28 4.66
C GLY A 42 -12.04 -18.56 4.62
N CYS A 43 -12.46 -19.51 3.78
CA CYS A 43 -11.70 -20.74 3.54
C CYS A 43 -10.79 -20.55 2.32
N GLY A 44 -9.56 -20.09 2.56
CA GLY A 44 -8.50 -20.03 1.54
C GLY A 44 -8.53 -18.83 0.59
N HIS A 45 -9.27 -17.76 0.89
CA HIS A 45 -9.23 -16.53 0.08
C HIS A 45 -8.19 -15.57 0.63
N VAL A 46 -7.50 -14.87 -0.27
CA VAL A 46 -6.46 -13.90 0.09
C VAL A 46 -6.54 -12.71 -0.87
N ASP A 47 -6.69 -11.52 -0.33
CA ASP A 47 -6.54 -10.28 -1.09
C ASP A 47 -5.10 -9.76 -0.96
N THR A 48 -4.47 -9.43 -2.07
CA THR A 48 -3.22 -8.66 -2.04
C THR A 48 -3.51 -7.17 -1.87
N ARG A 49 -2.90 -6.57 -0.85
CA ARG A 49 -3.01 -5.14 -0.54
C ARG A 49 -1.66 -4.45 -0.72
N VAL A 50 -1.70 -3.15 -1.05
CA VAL A 50 -0.51 -2.29 -1.13
C VAL A 50 -0.69 -1.04 -0.28
N PHE A 51 0.34 -0.74 0.51
CA PHE A 51 0.34 0.42 1.39
C PHE A 51 1.61 1.25 1.26
N CYS A 52 1.50 2.53 1.60
CA CYS A 52 2.67 3.34 1.94
C CYS A 52 3.18 2.95 3.34
N PRO A 53 4.40 3.33 3.74
CA PRO A 53 4.94 2.94 5.04
C PRO A 53 4.03 3.30 6.21
N LYS A 54 3.44 4.51 6.19
CA LYS A 54 2.51 4.97 7.23
C LYS A 54 1.26 4.10 7.32
N CYS A 55 0.56 3.87 6.21
CA CYS A 55 -0.66 3.06 6.19
C CYS A 55 -0.40 1.58 6.47
N PHE A 56 0.80 1.08 6.18
CA PHE A 56 1.16 -0.30 6.49
C PHE A 56 1.27 -0.55 7.99
N ASP A 57 1.83 0.42 8.72
CA ASP A 57 2.08 0.33 10.15
C ASP A 57 0.86 0.79 11.00
N ASP A 58 -0.17 1.42 10.40
CA ASP A 58 -1.39 1.87 11.08
C ASP A 58 -2.41 0.72 11.21
N ILE A 59 -2.65 0.23 12.43
CA ILE A 59 -3.60 -0.88 12.69
C ILE A 59 -5.04 -0.58 12.28
N THR A 60 -5.45 0.69 12.23
CA THR A 60 -6.81 1.08 11.83
C THR A 60 -7.02 1.00 10.33
N ILE A 61 -5.92 0.97 9.56
CA ILE A 61 -5.91 0.85 8.10
C ILE A 61 -5.48 -0.56 7.67
N ASN A 62 -4.43 -1.10 8.29
CA ASN A 62 -3.89 -2.43 8.02
C ASN A 62 -3.97 -3.33 9.26
N PRO A 63 -5.09 -4.05 9.47
CA PRO A 63 -5.26 -4.89 10.64
C PRO A 63 -4.37 -6.14 10.67
N TYR A 64 -3.69 -6.49 9.56
CA TYR A 64 -2.87 -7.71 9.47
C TYR A 64 -1.41 -7.49 9.88
N SER A 65 -0.83 -6.33 9.57
CA SER A 65 0.56 -6.00 9.93
C SER A 65 0.73 -4.67 10.67
N GLY A 66 -0.35 -3.91 10.84
CA GLY A 66 -0.32 -2.65 11.59
C GLY A 66 -0.03 -2.86 13.06
N LYS A 67 0.39 -1.79 13.74
CA LYS A 67 0.85 -1.80 15.13
C LYS A 67 -0.10 -1.01 16.01
N ILE A 68 -0.26 -1.48 17.24
CA ILE A 68 -0.86 -0.73 18.33
C ILE A 68 0.35 -0.16 19.09
N ASP A 69 0.56 1.14 18.99
CA ASP A 69 1.62 1.85 19.74
C ASP A 69 1.41 1.74 21.25
#